data_AF-A0AAV0YWF1-F1
#
_entry.id   AF-A0AAV0YWF1-F1
#
_cell.length_a   1.000
_cell.length_b   1.000
_cell.length_c   1.000
_cell.angle_alpha   90.00
_cell.angle_beta   90.00
_cell.angle_gamma   90.00
#
_symmetry.space_group_name_H-M   'P 1'
#
loop_
_entity.id
_entity.type
_entity.pdbx_description
1 polymer ?
#
loop_
_entity_poly.entity_id
_entity_poly.type
_entity_poly.pdbx_seq_one_letter_code
_entity_poly.pdbx_strand_id
1 'polypeptide(L)'
;MESDDEEQVYAEYLERSRNLSRFDAIEPPPHICGGIIPLHIANEVRGDLIPLCELALHKYNTEQGTDFVFLHILKSTHQYVSGTNYFITFQAKSPYTLLFYCLLHFS
;
A
#
# COMPACT_ATOMS: atom_id res chain seq x y z
N MET A 1 -16.54 32.88 2.42
CA MET A 1 -17.67 31.95 2.55
C MET A 1 -17.25 30.63 1.90
N GLU A 2 -16.08 30.13 2.29
CA GLU A 2 -15.33 29.05 1.61
C GLU A 2 -14.72 28.08 2.63
N SER A 3 -14.57 28.52 3.89
CA SER A 3 -14.00 27.73 5.01
C SER A 3 -14.90 26.59 5.47
N ASP A 4 -16.23 26.83 5.51
CA ASP A 4 -17.17 25.89 6.13
C ASP A 4 -17.35 24.65 5.24
N ASP A 5 -17.24 24.82 3.91
CA ASP A 5 -17.27 23.73 2.94
C ASP A 5 -16.00 22.87 3.02
N GLU A 6 -14.83 23.48 3.18
CA GLU A 6 -13.55 22.76 3.39
C GLU A 6 -13.54 21.96 4.69
N GLU A 7 -14.08 22.52 5.76
CA GLU A 7 -14.18 21.84 7.05
C GLU A 7 -15.12 20.64 6.99
N GLN A 8 -16.24 20.75 6.26
CA GLN A 8 -17.14 19.63 6.02
C GLN A 8 -16.48 18.52 5.20
N VAL A 9 -15.76 18.87 4.13
CA VAL A 9 -15.01 17.92 3.30
C VAL A 9 -13.95 17.18 4.12
N TYR A 10 -13.26 17.89 5.02
CA TYR A 10 -12.27 17.28 5.90
C TYR A 10 -12.92 16.36 6.95
N ALA A 11 -14.04 16.76 7.55
CA ALA A 11 -14.77 15.94 8.51
C ALA A 11 -15.27 14.63 7.87
N GLU A 12 -15.79 14.68 6.65
CA GLU A 12 -16.21 13.50 5.88
C GLU A 12 -15.01 12.60 5.55
N TYR A 13 -13.90 13.18 5.11
CA TYR A 13 -12.67 12.42 4.87
C TYR A 13 -12.21 11.69 6.14
N LEU A 14 -12.15 12.38 7.28
CA LEU A 14 -11.78 11.77 8.56
C LEU A 14 -12.73 10.65 8.95
N GLU A 15 -14.04 10.81 8.75
CA GLU A 15 -15.01 9.76 9.03
C GLU A 15 -14.78 8.52 8.16
N ARG A 16 -14.56 8.72 6.85
CA ARG A 16 -14.31 7.63 5.90
C ARG A 16 -12.95 6.97 6.08
N SER A 17 -11.95 7.72 6.52
CA SER A 17 -10.58 7.21 6.72
C SER A 17 -10.41 6.52 8.09
N ARG A 18 -11.33 6.75 9.04
CA ARG A 18 -11.30 6.09 10.35
C ARG A 18 -11.35 4.58 10.18
N ASN A 19 -10.43 3.89 10.86
CA ASN A 19 -10.30 2.44 10.88
C ASN A 19 -9.88 1.79 9.55
N LEU A 20 -9.51 2.56 8.53
CA LEU A 20 -8.88 1.98 7.35
C LEU A 20 -7.50 1.43 7.70
N SER A 21 -7.19 0.27 7.13
CA SER A 21 -5.84 -0.27 7.16
C SER A 21 -4.90 0.64 6.40
N ARG A 22 -3.62 0.66 6.79
CA ARG A 22 -2.56 1.36 6.04
C ARG A 22 -2.51 0.94 4.56
N PHE A 23 -2.90 -0.30 4.24
CA PHE A 23 -2.94 -0.83 2.87
C PHE A 23 -4.18 -0.40 2.07
N ASP A 24 -5.15 0.22 2.74
CA ASP A 24 -6.47 0.59 2.22
C ASP A 24 -6.72 2.11 2.36
N ALA A 25 -5.66 2.89 2.60
CA ALA A 25 -5.77 4.33 2.72
C ALA A 25 -6.47 4.95 1.51
N ILE A 26 -7.18 6.05 1.73
CA ILE A 26 -7.90 6.80 0.69
C ILE A 26 -7.20 8.13 0.44
N GLU A 27 -7.41 8.71 -0.74
CA GLU A 27 -6.83 10.00 -1.08
C GLU A 27 -7.36 11.09 -0.13
N PRO A 28 -6.47 11.90 0.47
CA PRO A 28 -6.90 13.05 1.24
C PRO A 28 -7.41 14.15 0.33
N PRO A 29 -8.31 15.02 0.84
CA PRO A 29 -8.62 16.28 0.20
C PRO A 29 -7.37 17.09 -0.18
N PRO A 30 -7.45 17.95 -1.21
CA PRO A 30 -6.36 18.86 -1.58
C PRO A 30 -5.88 19.68 -0.38
N HIS A 31 -4.59 20.05 -0.37
CA HIS A 31 -3.94 20.87 0.66
C HIS A 31 -3.71 20.21 2.02
N ILE A 32 -4.08 18.94 2.20
CA ILE A 32 -3.73 18.15 3.38
C ILE A 32 -2.39 17.46 3.17
N CYS A 33 -1.42 17.79 4.02
CA CYS A 33 -0.08 17.21 3.98
C CYS A 33 0.10 16.15 5.06
N GLY A 34 0.67 15.00 4.69
CA GLY A 34 1.03 13.92 5.60
C GLY A 34 0.02 12.79 5.67
N GLY A 35 0.37 11.74 6.43
CA GLY A 35 -0.41 10.50 6.50
C GLY A 35 0.01 9.45 5.47
N ILE A 36 -0.74 8.37 5.43
CA ILE A 36 -0.56 7.27 4.48
C ILE A 36 -1.51 7.54 3.33
N ILE A 37 -1.00 7.61 2.11
CA ILE A 37 -1.80 7.94 0.92
C ILE A 37 -1.68 6.87 -0.16
N PRO A 38 -2.71 6.68 -1.00
CA PRO A 38 -2.62 5.82 -2.17
C PRO A 38 -1.41 6.15 -3.03
N LEU A 39 -0.70 5.11 -3.46
CA LEU A 39 0.33 5.21 -4.47
C LEU A 39 -0.22 4.65 -5.78
N HIS A 40 -0.44 5.52 -6.76
CA HIS A 40 -0.91 5.08 -8.07
C HIS A 40 0.20 4.29 -8.78
N ILE A 41 -0.07 3.03 -9.10
CA ILE A 41 0.91 2.10 -9.67
C ILE A 41 1.04 2.33 -11.18
N ALA A 42 1.65 3.45 -11.55
CA ALA A 42 2.11 3.70 -12.92
C ALA A 42 3.32 2.81 -13.27
N ASN A 43 3.67 2.70 -14.55
CA ASN A 43 4.73 1.81 -15.03
C ASN A 43 6.10 2.06 -14.36
N GLU A 44 6.45 3.32 -14.10
CA GLU A 44 7.72 3.72 -13.47
C GLU A 44 7.77 3.24 -12.01
N VAL A 45 6.75 3.60 -11.22
CA VAL A 45 6.61 3.17 -9.82
C VAL A 45 6.55 1.66 -9.70
N ARG A 46 5.89 0.98 -10.65
CA ARG A 46 5.82 -0.49 -10.68
C ARG A 46 7.21 -1.13 -10.78
N GLY A 47 8.13 -0.52 -11.54
CA GLY A 47 9.51 -0.99 -11.67
C GLY A 47 10.26 -1.04 -10.34
N ASP A 48 10.00 -0.08 -9.46
CA ASP A 48 10.65 -0.01 -8.15
C ASP A 48 9.97 -0.92 -7.11
N LEU A 49 8.65 -1.10 -7.19
CA LEU A 49 7.90 -1.90 -6.22
C LEU A 49 8.01 -3.41 -6.45
N ILE A 50 8.17 -3.88 -7.70
CA ILE A 50 8.29 -5.32 -8.00
C ILE A 50 9.49 -5.97 -7.29
N PRO A 51 10.72 -5.43 -7.40
CA PRO A 51 11.89 -6.01 -6.72
C PRO A 51 11.71 -6.09 -5.20
N LEU A 52 11.04 -5.10 -4.60
CA LEU A 52 10.70 -5.11 -3.17
C LEU A 52 9.75 -6.26 -2.84
N CYS A 53 8.70 -6.46 -3.65
CA CYS A 53 7.75 -7.57 -3.46
C CYS A 53 8.43 -8.93 -3.60
N GLU A 54 9.28 -9.10 -4.62
CA GLU A 54 10.03 -10.33 -4.85
C GLU A 54 11.00 -10.63 -3.71
N LEU A 55 11.73 -9.62 -3.24
CA LEU A 55 12.67 -9.76 -2.11
C LEU A 55 11.94 -10.21 -0.84
N ALA A 56 10.82 -9.59 -0.52
CA ALA A 56 10.07 -9.94 0.68
C ALA A 56 9.37 -11.30 0.55
N LEU A 57 8.87 -11.66 -0.63
CA LEU A 57 8.32 -12.98 -0.89
C LEU A 57 9.41 -14.05 -0.76
N HIS A 58 10.62 -13.78 -1.28
CA HIS A 58 11.77 -14.66 -1.12
C HIS A 58 12.10 -14.88 0.37
N LYS A 59 12.17 -13.80 1.15
CA LYS A 59 12.38 -13.89 2.61
C LYS A 59 11.31 -14.73 3.29
N TYR A 60 10.03 -14.49 2.97
CA TYR A 60 8.91 -15.26 3.52
C TYR A 60 9.01 -16.75 3.14
N ASN A 61 9.32 -17.05 1.88
CA ASN A 61 9.52 -18.41 1.39
C ASN A 61 10.64 -19.12 2.15
N THR A 62 11.77 -18.46 2.35
CA THR A 62 12.91 -19.00 3.12
C THR A 62 12.55 -19.26 4.58
N GLU A 63 11.87 -18.32 5.24
CA GLU A 63 11.53 -18.42 6.66
C GLU A 63 10.43 -19.45 6.94
N GLN A 64 9.46 -19.60 6.02
CA GLN A 64 8.31 -20.49 6.20
C GLN A 64 8.48 -21.85 5.50
N GLY A 65 9.56 -22.05 4.74
CA GLY A 65 9.75 -23.26 3.94
C GLY A 65 8.70 -23.41 2.84
N THR A 66 8.31 -22.29 2.22
CA THR A 66 7.29 -22.24 1.16
C THR A 66 7.91 -21.84 -0.18
N ASP A 67 7.14 -21.92 -1.26
CA ASP A 67 7.60 -21.75 -2.64
C ASP A 67 6.68 -20.84 -3.47
N PHE A 68 6.21 -19.76 -2.86
CA PHE A 68 5.36 -18.79 -3.55
C PHE A 68 6.09 -18.05 -4.67
N VAL A 69 5.39 -17.85 -5.79
CA VAL A 69 5.87 -17.05 -6.92
C VAL A 69 5.06 -15.77 -7.01
N PHE A 70 5.75 -14.65 -7.16
CA PHE A 70 5.14 -13.33 -7.35
C PHE A 70 4.36 -13.28 -8.67
N LEU A 71 3.18 -12.64 -8.69
CA LEU A 71 2.40 -12.45 -9.90
C LEU A 71 2.32 -10.98 -10.30
N HIS A 72 1.64 -10.16 -9.50
CA HIS A 72 1.49 -8.74 -9.76
C HIS A 72 1.05 -8.00 -8.49
N ILE A 73 1.24 -6.69 -8.49
CA ILE A 73 0.78 -5.80 -7.43
C ILE A 73 -0.69 -5.44 -7.67
N LEU A 74 -1.50 -5.48 -6.62
CA LEU A 74 -2.92 -5.12 -6.67
C LEU A 74 -3.15 -3.66 -6.27
N LYS A 75 -2.51 -3.22 -5.19
CA LYS A 75 -2.58 -1.85 -4.68
C LYS A 75 -1.37 -1.55 -3.82
N SER A 76 -1.05 -0.27 -3.71
CA SER A 76 -0.02 0.22 -2.82
C SER A 76 -0.43 1.55 -2.21
N THR A 77 0.02 1.78 -0.99
CA THR A 77 0.01 3.08 -0.34
C THR A 77 1.43 3.39 0.12
N HIS A 78 1.70 4.67 0.35
CA HIS A 78 2.99 5.09 0.87
C HIS A 78 2.85 6.16 1.96
N GLN A 79 3.92 6.33 2.71
CA GLN A 79 4.03 7.39 3.71
C GLN A 79 5.45 7.95 3.69
N TYR A 80 5.57 9.26 3.54
CA TYR A 80 6.84 9.95 3.68
C TYR A 80 7.24 10.04 5.16
N VAL A 81 8.43 9.55 5.47
CA VAL A 81 9.08 9.61 6.80
C VAL A 81 10.54 10.07 6.61
N SER A 82 11.47 9.67 7.48
CA SER A 82 12.92 9.76 7.19
C SER A 82 13.32 8.69 6.16
N GLY A 83 12.71 8.73 4.98
CA GLY A 83 12.62 7.64 4.01
C GLY A 83 11.20 7.55 3.43
N THR A 84 10.87 6.45 2.78
CA THR A 84 9.49 6.19 2.32
C THR A 84 9.05 4.83 2.79
N ASN A 85 7.96 4.81 3.54
CA ASN A 85 7.29 3.56 3.87
C ASN A 85 6.38 3.14 2.72
N TYR A 86 6.54 1.90 2.24
CA TYR A 86 5.63 1.32 1.26
C TYR A 86 4.79 0.22 1.88
N PHE A 87 3.48 0.32 1.70
CA PHE A 87 2.53 -0.72 2.05
C PHE A 87 1.95 -1.30 0.77
N ILE A 88 2.34 -2.53 0.46
CA ILE A 88 2.03 -3.14 -0.83
C ILE A 88 1.16 -4.36 -0.58
N THR A 89 0.05 -4.46 -1.31
CA THR A 89 -0.72 -5.70 -1.45
C THR A 89 -0.44 -6.26 -2.83
N PHE A 90 0.14 -7.45 -2.88
CA PHE A 90 0.42 -8.15 -4.12
C PHE A 90 -0.11 -9.57 -4.07
N GLN A 91 -0.27 -10.14 -5.25
CA GLN A 91 -0.73 -11.49 -5.45
C GLN A 91 0.46 -12.41 -5.63
N ALA A 92 0.51 -13.49 -4.85
CA ALA A 92 1.45 -14.58 -5.02
C ALA A 92 0.71 -15.90 -5.21
N LYS A 93 1.32 -16.82 -5.96
CA LYS A 93 0.77 -18.16 -6.23
C LYS A 93 1.70 -19.21 -5.66
N SER A 94 1.14 -20.12 -4.85
CA SER A 94 1.82 -21.40 -4.57
C SER A 94 1.66 -22.32 -5.78
N PRO A 95 2.67 -23.14 -6.10
CA PRO A 95 2.53 -24.25 -7.05
C PRO A 95 1.39 -25.22 -6.70
N TYR A 96 0.96 -25.30 -5.43
CA TYR A 96 -0.05 -26.24 -4.95
C TYR A 96 -1.45 -25.63 -4.71
N THR A 97 -1.65 -24.35 -5.08
CA THR A 97 -2.91 -23.58 -5.00
C THR A 97 -3.16 -22.91 -3.64
N LEU A 98 -2.90 -21.59 -3.60
CA LEU A 98 -3.60 -20.56 -2.80
C LEU A 98 -3.06 -19.19 -3.21
N LEU A 99 -3.94 -18.17 -3.19
CA LEU A 99 -3.61 -16.76 -3.37
C LEU A 99 -3.25 -16.16 -2.03
N PHE A 100 -2.00 -15.71 -1.87
CA PHE A 100 -1.57 -15.02 -0.66
C PHE A 100 -1.53 -13.52 -0.92
N TYR A 101 -2.21 -12.78 -0.05
CA TYR A 101 -2.11 -11.33 0.03
C TYR A 101 -1.02 -11.00 1.03
N CYS A 102 0.18 -10.76 0.53
CA CYS A 102 1.29 -10.35 1.37
C CYS A 102 1.20 -8.84 1.63
N LEU A 103 1.27 -8.49 2.91
CA LEU A 103 1.22 -7.13 3.42
C LEU A 103 2.61 -6.71 3.85
N LEU A 104 3.30 -5.94 3.00
CA LEU A 104 4.67 -5.53 3.27
C LEU A 104 4.76 -4.14 3.87
N HIS A 105 5.79 -3.92 4.69
CA HIS A 105 6.20 -2.61 5.17
C HIS A 105 7.70 -2.50 4.93
N PHE A 106 8.09 -1.55 4.10
CA PHE A 106 9.47 -1.10 3.93
C PHE A 106 9.63 0.20 4.71
N SER A 107 10.80 0.45 5.33
CA SER A 107 11.13 1.69 6.05
C SER A 107 12.54 2.13 5.73
#